data_AF-A0A0A9YYY0-F1
#
_entry.id   AF-A0A0A9YYY0-F1
#
_cell.length_a   1.000
_cell.length_b   1.000
_cell.length_c   1.000
_cell.angle_alpha   90.00
_cell.angle_beta   90.00
_cell.angle_gamma   90.00
#
_symmetry.space_group_name_H-M   'P 1'
#
loop_
_entity.id
_entity.type
_entity.pdbx_description
1 polymer ?
#
loop_
_entity_poly.entity_id
_entity_poly.type
_entity_poly.pdbx_seq_one_letter_code
_entity_poly.pdbx_strand_id
1 'polypeptide(L)'
;MVFNKRVIWSRVKLLAAGVVGLGGGYAYSYWGTFGVVDALEKPPFPQQPYCVGRKCPITAWDRNWDRLETGEKCDPKLSHFEKNILIVRHGQYNAAGKSDEERKLTKLGQEQMMAVAHRLATLNFTYSFVMGSKNTRGMESYSILGRHLDVPSGFNDSLNEGFPVAPVPGSAAIAGDDLYYRDIMKMEYAFRSLFRRPSLASA
;
A
#
# COMPACT_ATOMS: atom_id res chain seq x y z
N MET A 1 -47.33 10.39 11.50
CA MET A 1 -46.49 9.23 11.13
C MET A 1 -46.30 9.29 9.62
N VAL A 2 -45.05 9.09 9.18
CA VAL A 2 -44.56 9.16 7.78
C VAL A 2 -44.37 10.57 7.19
N PHE A 3 -43.20 10.71 6.53
CA PHE A 3 -42.64 11.78 5.70
C PHE A 3 -42.21 13.09 6.36
N ASN A 4 -40.90 13.19 6.62
CA ASN A 4 -40.20 14.46 6.61
C ASN A 4 -38.98 14.36 5.67
N LYS A 5 -39.14 14.82 4.42
CA LYS A 5 -38.03 15.22 3.56
C LYS A 5 -37.76 16.70 3.85
N ARG A 6 -36.58 17.03 4.39
CA ARG A 6 -35.96 18.33 4.19
C ARG A 6 -34.47 18.16 3.92
N VAL A 7 -34.14 18.31 2.65
CA VAL A 7 -32.80 18.69 2.19
C VAL A 7 -32.60 20.14 2.61
N ILE A 8 -31.53 20.43 3.34
CA ILE A 8 -30.98 21.79 3.47
C ILE A 8 -29.48 21.70 3.24
N TRP A 9 -29.06 22.30 2.14
CA TRP A 9 -27.67 22.54 1.77
C TRP A 9 -27.05 23.63 2.65
N SER A 10 -25.71 23.66 2.64
CA SER A 10 -24.86 24.79 3.03
C SER A 10 -24.59 24.99 4.52
N ARG A 11 -23.35 24.63 4.91
CA ARG A 11 -22.45 25.59 5.55
C ARG A 11 -21.06 25.48 4.93
N VAL A 12 -20.90 26.17 3.80
CA VAL A 12 -19.58 26.65 3.36
C VAL A 12 -19.09 27.60 4.46
N LYS A 13 -18.03 27.21 5.18
CA LYS A 13 -17.22 28.17 5.93
C LYS A 13 -16.09 28.62 5.02
N LEU A 14 -16.39 29.64 4.23
CA LEU A 14 -15.40 30.52 3.65
C LEU A 14 -14.78 31.31 4.80
N LEU A 15 -13.47 31.22 4.98
CA LEU A 15 -12.69 32.29 5.61
C LEU A 15 -11.47 32.57 4.73
N ALA A 16 -11.54 33.75 4.13
CA ALA A 16 -10.51 34.38 3.34
C ALA A 16 -9.43 35.00 4.23
N ALA A 17 -8.17 34.97 3.76
CA ALA A 17 -7.15 36.01 3.92
C ALA A 17 -5.85 35.43 3.33
N GLY A 18 -5.07 36.10 2.50
CA GLY A 18 -5.16 37.43 1.91
C GLY A 18 -3.92 37.56 1.01
N VAL A 19 -4.09 38.12 -0.19
CA VAL A 19 -2.94 38.57 -0.98
C VAL A 19 -2.60 39.96 -0.48
N VAL A 20 -1.48 40.10 0.23
CA VAL A 20 -0.78 41.38 0.39
C VAL A 20 0.72 41.09 0.42
N GLY A 21 1.46 41.73 -0.48
CA GLY A 21 2.87 42.05 -0.28
C GLY A 21 3.86 41.27 -1.13
N LEU A 22 4.46 41.97 -2.10
CA LEU A 22 5.74 41.63 -2.70
C LEU A 22 6.80 41.51 -1.60
N GLY A 23 7.24 40.30 -1.28
CA GLY A 23 8.32 40.04 -0.32
C GLY A 23 8.26 38.64 0.24
N GLY A 24 9.35 37.89 0.14
CA GLY A 24 9.41 36.43 0.33
C GLY A 24 8.78 35.89 1.61
N GLY A 25 8.00 34.81 1.46
CA GLY A 25 7.48 33.98 2.53
C GLY A 25 6.76 32.75 1.98
N TYR A 26 7.39 31.58 2.06
CA TYR A 26 6.78 30.30 1.68
C TYR A 26 5.69 29.92 2.69
N ALA A 27 4.43 29.88 2.25
CA ALA A 27 3.34 29.28 3.03
C ALA A 27 3.13 27.83 2.56
N TYR A 28 3.45 26.86 3.43
CA TYR A 28 3.13 25.45 3.22
C TYR A 28 1.64 25.21 3.52
N SER A 29 0.84 24.98 2.47
CA SER A 29 -0.49 24.38 2.62
C SER A 29 -0.37 22.86 2.52
N TYR A 30 -0.55 22.16 3.64
CA TYR A 30 -0.65 20.70 3.67
C TYR A 30 -2.02 20.27 3.14
N TRP A 31 -2.11 20.10 1.82
CA TRP A 31 -3.12 19.29 1.15
C TRP A 31 -2.39 18.23 0.34
N GLY A 32 -1.99 17.15 1.02
CA GLY A 32 -1.37 15.99 0.38
C GLY A 32 -2.43 15.20 -0.38
N THR A 33 -2.63 15.54 -1.66
CA THR A 33 -3.11 14.59 -2.65
C THR A 33 -2.20 13.37 -2.58
N PHE A 34 -2.74 12.19 -2.25
CA PHE A 34 -2.07 10.89 -2.48
C PHE A 34 -2.03 10.58 -3.98
N GLY A 35 -1.60 11.55 -4.79
CA GLY A 35 -1.15 11.33 -6.14
C GLY A 35 0.29 10.87 -6.05
N VAL A 36 0.56 9.74 -6.71
CA VAL A 36 1.88 9.26 -7.14
C VAL A 36 2.96 10.29 -6.84
N VAL A 37 3.78 10.03 -5.83
CA VAL A 37 4.97 10.83 -5.54
C VAL A 37 5.69 11.04 -6.87
N ASP A 38 5.65 12.28 -7.34
CA ASP A 38 6.42 12.74 -8.49
C ASP A 38 7.86 12.32 -8.21
N ALA A 39 8.46 11.61 -9.17
CA ALA A 39 9.69 10.85 -8.95
C ALA A 39 10.77 11.76 -8.35
N LEU A 40 10.93 11.67 -7.02
CA LEU A 40 11.98 12.34 -6.26
C LEU A 40 13.31 11.70 -6.67
N GLU A 41 13.84 12.20 -7.78
CA GLU A 41 15.11 11.81 -8.38
C GLU A 41 15.21 10.31 -8.71
N LYS A 42 16.18 9.94 -9.56
CA LYS A 42 16.54 8.53 -9.66
C LYS A 42 16.98 8.11 -8.25
N PRO A 43 16.42 7.06 -7.64
CA PRO A 43 16.87 6.68 -6.33
C PRO A 43 18.38 6.40 -6.42
N PRO A 44 19.17 6.75 -5.40
CA PRO A 44 20.59 6.45 -5.36
C PRO A 44 20.75 4.94 -5.07
N PHE A 45 20.30 4.11 -5.99
CA PHE A 45 20.67 2.71 -6.06
C PHE A 45 21.72 2.59 -7.15
N PRO A 46 22.98 2.26 -6.82
CA PRO A 46 23.65 1.33 -7.71
C PRO A 46 22.84 0.02 -7.68
N GLN A 47 22.59 -0.58 -8.85
CA GLN A 47 22.39 -2.03 -8.89
C GLN A 47 23.66 -2.63 -8.28
N GLN A 48 23.64 -2.96 -6.98
CA GLN A 48 24.66 -3.83 -6.43
C GLN A 48 24.61 -5.07 -7.33
N PRO A 49 25.69 -5.43 -8.06
CA PRO A 49 25.67 -6.64 -8.86
C PRO A 49 25.29 -7.78 -7.92
N TYR A 50 24.25 -8.54 -8.27
CA TYR A 50 23.81 -9.68 -7.49
C TYR A 50 25.02 -10.58 -7.30
N CYS A 51 25.57 -10.61 -6.10
CA CYS A 51 26.61 -11.54 -5.80
C CYS A 51 25.95 -12.90 -5.59
N VAL A 52 26.46 -13.93 -6.25
CA VAL A 52 25.98 -15.31 -6.11
C VAL A 52 27.16 -16.18 -5.69
N GLY A 53 26.98 -16.98 -4.63
CA GLY A 53 28.00 -17.85 -4.05
C GLY A 53 28.60 -17.36 -2.74
N ARG A 54 29.55 -18.12 -2.17
CA ARG A 54 30.13 -17.90 -0.82
C ARG A 54 30.98 -16.62 -0.69
N LYS A 55 31.32 -15.96 -1.79
CA LYS A 55 32.01 -14.66 -1.83
C LYS A 55 31.04 -13.48 -1.88
N CYS A 56 29.74 -13.76 -1.96
CA CYS A 56 28.73 -12.72 -1.87
C CYS A 56 28.73 -12.19 -0.44
N PRO A 57 28.90 -10.87 -0.23
CA PRO A 57 28.56 -10.26 1.04
C PRO A 57 27.05 -10.37 1.23
N ILE A 58 26.55 -11.54 1.64
CA ILE A 58 25.46 -11.56 2.61
C ILE A 58 26.10 -11.02 3.89
N THR A 59 26.27 -9.70 3.89
CA THR A 59 26.67 -8.89 5.02
C THR A 59 25.64 -9.12 6.10
N ALA A 60 26.07 -9.20 7.35
CA ALA A 60 25.23 -9.37 8.52
C ALA A 60 23.87 -8.64 8.43
N TRP A 61 22.84 -9.21 9.07
CA TRP A 61 21.51 -8.61 9.16
C TRP A 61 21.57 -7.12 9.53
N ASP A 62 20.98 -6.27 8.69
CA ASP A 62 20.81 -4.85 8.99
C ASP A 62 19.70 -4.69 10.03
N ARG A 63 20.09 -4.43 11.28
CA ARG A 63 19.16 -4.19 12.40
C ARG A 63 18.32 -2.92 12.21
N ASN A 64 18.78 -2.00 11.36
CA ASN A 64 18.12 -0.75 11.05
C ASN A 64 17.57 -0.72 9.60
N TRP A 65 17.16 -1.87 9.07
CA TRP A 65 16.64 -2.01 7.71
C TRP A 65 15.44 -1.09 7.40
N ASP A 66 14.64 -0.75 8.42
CA ASP A 66 13.49 0.16 8.34
C ASP A 66 13.84 1.63 8.69
N ARG A 67 15.12 1.91 8.95
CA ARG A 67 15.70 3.26 9.20
C ARG A 67 15.11 4.02 10.40
N LEU A 68 14.52 3.33 11.36
CA LEU A 68 13.98 3.98 12.56
C LEU A 68 15.08 4.51 13.50
N GLU A 69 16.22 3.83 13.61
CA GLU A 69 17.28 4.18 14.57
C GLU A 69 17.95 5.54 14.28
N THR A 70 17.80 6.06 13.06
CA THR A 70 18.46 7.28 12.55
C THR A 70 17.72 8.59 12.83
N GLY A 71 16.56 8.59 13.49
CA GLY A 71 15.84 9.85 13.75
C GLY A 71 14.63 9.77 14.70
N GLU A 72 13.99 8.61 14.82
CA GLU A 72 12.90 8.38 15.77
C GLU A 72 13.37 7.29 16.74
N LYS A 73 13.82 7.66 17.95
CA LYS A 73 14.05 6.66 18.99
C LYS A 73 12.77 5.82 19.11
N CYS A 74 12.88 4.52 18.88
CA CYS A 74 11.80 3.59 19.19
C CYS A 74 11.41 3.86 20.64
N ASP A 75 10.18 4.34 20.85
CA ASP A 75 9.69 4.61 22.21
C ASP A 75 9.85 3.30 23.00
N PRO A 76 10.50 3.31 24.18
CA PRO A 76 10.60 2.13 25.02
C PRO A 76 9.25 1.43 25.25
N LYS A 77 8.13 2.18 25.21
CA LYS A 77 6.77 1.65 25.28
C LYS A 77 6.37 0.81 24.07
N LEU A 78 6.93 1.08 22.90
CA LEU A 78 6.72 0.32 21.66
C LEU A 78 7.66 -0.88 21.51
N SER A 79 8.68 -1.01 22.38
CA SER A 79 9.61 -2.15 22.35
C SER A 79 8.93 -3.51 22.60
N HIS A 80 7.71 -3.51 23.14
CA HIS A 80 6.89 -4.68 23.38
C HIS A 80 5.74 -4.86 22.38
N PHE A 81 5.63 -3.98 21.37
CA PHE A 81 4.57 -4.07 20.37
C PHE A 81 4.99 -4.93 19.19
N GLU A 82 4.14 -5.89 18.85
CA GLU A 82 4.29 -6.74 17.67
C GLU A 82 3.27 -6.33 16.62
N LYS A 83 3.73 -6.11 15.38
CA LYS A 83 2.84 -5.88 14.24
C LYS A 83 2.74 -7.16 13.42
N ASN A 84 1.57 -7.79 13.49
CA ASN A 84 1.24 -8.95 12.66
C ASN A 84 0.69 -8.48 11.31
N ILE A 85 1.38 -8.81 10.21
CA ILE A 85 0.95 -8.47 8.85
C ILE A 85 0.48 -9.75 8.16
N LEU A 86 -0.78 -9.78 7.73
CA LEU A 86 -1.33 -10.87 6.92
C LEU A 86 -1.40 -10.44 5.46
N ILE A 87 -0.63 -11.09 4.59
CA ILE A 87 -0.62 -10.80 3.17
C ILE A 87 -1.57 -11.78 2.46
N VAL A 88 -2.64 -11.26 1.87
CA VAL A 88 -3.65 -12.05 1.16
C VAL A 88 -3.60 -11.71 -0.32
N ARG A 89 -3.41 -12.72 -1.17
CA ARG A 89 -3.51 -12.56 -2.62
C ARG A 89 -4.98 -12.52 -3.04
N HIS A 90 -5.30 -11.72 -4.06
CA HIS A 90 -6.63 -11.68 -4.66
C HIS A 90 -7.09 -13.08 -5.13
N GLY A 91 -8.41 -13.28 -5.23
CA GLY A 91 -9.01 -14.52 -5.76
C GLY A 91 -8.75 -14.73 -7.25
N GLN A 92 -9.05 -15.92 -7.76
CA GLN A 92 -8.98 -16.20 -9.20
C GLN A 92 -9.84 -15.19 -10.00
N TYR A 93 -9.31 -14.70 -11.12
CA TYR A 93 -9.96 -13.69 -11.93
C TYR A 93 -9.87 -14.02 -13.43
N ASN A 94 -10.67 -13.32 -14.24
CA ASN A 94 -10.63 -13.41 -15.69
C ASN A 94 -9.34 -12.80 -16.25
N ALA A 95 -8.31 -13.62 -16.48
CA ALA A 95 -7.04 -13.17 -17.05
C ALA A 95 -7.13 -12.76 -18.52
N ALA A 96 -8.18 -13.17 -19.24
CA ALA A 96 -8.37 -12.84 -20.66
C ALA A 96 -8.96 -11.43 -20.88
N GLY A 97 -9.34 -10.72 -19.81
CA GLY A 97 -9.81 -9.33 -19.89
C GLY A 97 -8.73 -8.41 -20.46
N LYS A 98 -9.13 -7.58 -21.43
CA LYS A 98 -8.25 -6.65 -22.14
C LYS A 98 -7.96 -5.39 -21.30
N SER A 99 -8.98 -4.90 -20.58
CA SER A 99 -8.84 -3.81 -19.62
C SER A 99 -8.87 -4.34 -18.19
N ASP A 100 -8.49 -3.51 -17.20
CA ASP A 100 -8.54 -3.93 -15.79
C ASP A 100 -9.98 -4.16 -15.32
N GLU A 101 -10.94 -3.38 -15.81
CA GLU A 101 -12.37 -3.47 -15.47
C GLU A 101 -12.98 -4.82 -15.91
N GLU A 102 -12.41 -5.46 -16.93
CA GLU A 102 -12.81 -6.79 -17.40
C GLU A 102 -12.16 -7.94 -16.61
N ARG A 103 -11.10 -7.65 -15.84
CA ARG A 103 -10.34 -8.62 -15.03
C ARG A 103 -10.96 -8.86 -13.66
N LYS A 104 -12.26 -9.15 -13.67
CA LYS A 104 -13.08 -9.45 -12.48
C LYS A 104 -12.85 -10.85 -11.95
N LEU A 105 -13.17 -11.06 -10.69
CA LEU A 105 -13.15 -12.37 -10.04
C LEU A 105 -14.09 -13.34 -10.76
N THR A 106 -13.60 -14.56 -10.96
CA THR A 106 -14.44 -15.68 -11.39
C THR A 106 -15.33 -16.12 -10.21
N LYS A 107 -16.34 -16.95 -10.47
CA LYS A 107 -17.13 -17.57 -9.40
C LYS A 107 -16.24 -18.30 -8.39
N LEU A 108 -15.27 -19.07 -8.88
CA LEU A 108 -14.27 -19.74 -8.04
C LEU A 108 -13.44 -18.73 -7.24
N GLY A 109 -13.03 -17.61 -7.85
CA GLY A 109 -12.31 -16.56 -7.14
C GLY A 109 -13.10 -15.92 -6.00
N GLN A 110 -14.40 -15.74 -6.18
CA GLN A 110 -15.28 -15.26 -5.11
C GLN A 110 -15.39 -16.29 -3.98
N GLU A 111 -15.58 -17.58 -4.31
CA GLU A 111 -15.61 -18.68 -3.33
C GLU A 111 -14.29 -18.79 -2.54
N GLN A 112 -13.15 -18.62 -3.20
CA GLN A 112 -11.83 -18.55 -2.56
C GLN A 112 -11.77 -17.41 -1.54
N MET A 113 -12.21 -16.21 -1.92
CA MET A 113 -12.17 -15.06 -1.01
C MET A 113 -13.17 -15.19 0.15
N MET A 114 -14.31 -15.83 -0.07
CA MET A 114 -15.25 -16.19 1.00
C MET A 114 -14.61 -17.17 1.99
N ALA A 115 -13.90 -18.20 1.51
CA ALA A 115 -13.20 -19.14 2.37
C ALA A 115 -12.10 -18.46 3.20
N VAL A 116 -11.35 -17.54 2.59
CA VAL A 116 -10.35 -16.72 3.30
C VAL A 116 -11.03 -15.85 4.36
N ALA A 117 -12.13 -15.17 4.03
CA ALA A 117 -12.89 -14.35 4.98
C ALA A 117 -13.35 -15.18 6.19
N HIS A 118 -13.90 -16.37 5.94
CA HIS A 118 -14.31 -17.29 6.98
C HIS A 118 -13.15 -17.74 7.87
N ARG A 119 -11.99 -18.02 7.25
CA ARG A 119 -10.78 -18.41 7.98
C ARG A 119 -10.30 -17.28 8.90
N LEU A 120 -10.26 -16.05 8.39
CA LEU A 120 -9.87 -14.87 9.19
C LEU A 120 -10.84 -14.65 10.36
N ALA A 121 -12.16 -14.73 10.12
CA ALA A 121 -13.14 -14.66 11.21
C ALA A 121 -12.93 -15.78 12.26
N THR A 122 -12.57 -16.99 11.83
CA THR A 122 -12.33 -18.13 12.73
C THR A 122 -11.07 -17.97 13.57
N LEU A 123 -10.05 -17.25 13.07
CA LEU A 123 -8.85 -16.96 13.85
C LEU A 123 -9.13 -16.03 15.03
N ASN A 124 -10.23 -15.26 14.97
CA ASN A 124 -10.72 -14.40 16.04
C ASN A 124 -9.64 -13.43 16.58
N PHE A 125 -8.82 -12.89 15.67
CA PHE A 125 -7.87 -11.83 16.00
C PHE A 125 -8.57 -10.47 15.96
N THR A 126 -8.10 -9.53 16.78
CA THR A 126 -8.50 -8.13 16.69
C THR A 126 -7.77 -7.47 15.53
N TYR A 127 -8.37 -7.53 14.34
CA TYR A 127 -7.84 -6.87 13.15
C TYR A 127 -7.93 -5.35 13.31
N SER A 128 -6.83 -4.63 13.06
CA SER A 128 -6.79 -3.17 13.21
C SER A 128 -7.14 -2.43 11.92
N PHE A 129 -6.74 -2.99 10.77
CA PHE A 129 -6.94 -2.36 9.47
C PHE A 129 -6.85 -3.40 8.34
N VAL A 130 -7.60 -3.21 7.26
CA VAL A 130 -7.48 -4.00 6.02
C VAL A 130 -7.23 -3.07 4.82
N MET A 131 -6.19 -3.37 4.04
CA MET A 131 -5.84 -2.62 2.83
C MET A 131 -5.93 -3.49 1.58
N GLY A 132 -6.60 -3.00 0.53
CA GLY A 132 -6.64 -3.64 -0.78
C GLY A 132 -5.84 -2.89 -1.85
N SER A 133 -5.46 -3.58 -2.93
CA SER A 133 -5.03 -2.94 -4.17
C SER A 133 -6.24 -2.31 -4.90
N LYS A 134 -6.01 -1.29 -5.74
CA LYS A 134 -7.05 -0.61 -6.53
C LYS A 134 -7.36 -1.28 -7.87
N ASN A 135 -6.60 -2.29 -8.27
CA ASN A 135 -6.98 -3.11 -9.42
C ASN A 135 -8.33 -3.82 -9.18
N THR A 136 -9.07 -4.13 -10.24
CA THR A 136 -10.45 -4.61 -10.15
C THR A 136 -10.58 -5.89 -9.33
N ARG A 137 -9.73 -6.90 -9.61
CA ARG A 137 -9.66 -8.16 -8.85
C ARG A 137 -9.35 -7.95 -7.35
N GLY A 138 -8.52 -6.98 -7.03
CA GLY A 138 -8.12 -6.62 -5.67
C GLY A 138 -9.25 -5.90 -4.95
N MET A 139 -9.91 -4.96 -5.61
CA MET A 139 -11.10 -4.28 -5.09
C MET A 139 -12.25 -5.25 -4.80
N GLU A 140 -12.53 -6.19 -5.71
CA GLU A 140 -13.55 -7.21 -5.50
C GLU A 140 -13.18 -8.19 -4.38
N SER A 141 -11.92 -8.63 -4.33
CA SER A 141 -11.43 -9.52 -3.25
C SER A 141 -11.52 -8.84 -1.88
N TYR A 142 -11.07 -7.60 -1.80
CA TYR A 142 -11.19 -6.76 -0.63
C TYR A 142 -12.65 -6.54 -0.23
N SER A 143 -13.55 -6.27 -1.18
CA SER A 143 -14.97 -6.03 -0.89
C SER A 143 -15.60 -7.24 -0.21
N ILE A 144 -15.19 -8.45 -0.57
CA ILE A 144 -15.62 -9.68 0.09
C ILE A 144 -15.07 -9.73 1.52
N LEU A 145 -13.77 -9.49 1.72
CA LEU A 145 -13.14 -9.50 3.05
C LEU A 145 -13.71 -8.42 4.00
N GLY A 146 -13.81 -7.19 3.52
CA GLY A 146 -14.27 -6.04 4.31
C GLY A 146 -15.70 -6.19 4.81
N ARG A 147 -16.57 -6.87 4.04
CA ARG A 147 -17.93 -7.21 4.47
C ARG A 147 -17.97 -8.21 5.64
N HIS A 148 -16.92 -9.00 5.85
CA HIS A 148 -16.87 -10.03 6.89
C HIS A 148 -16.11 -9.59 8.14
N LEU A 149 -15.13 -8.68 8.02
CA LEU A 149 -14.21 -8.35 9.11
C LEU A 149 -14.58 -7.10 9.92
N ASP A 150 -15.59 -6.31 9.53
CA ASP A 150 -16.04 -5.08 10.21
C ASP A 150 -14.92 -4.22 10.82
N VAL A 151 -13.93 -3.89 9.98
CA VAL A 151 -12.73 -3.12 10.38
C VAL A 151 -12.49 -1.92 9.47
N PRO A 152 -11.80 -0.87 9.99
CA PRO A 152 -11.33 0.23 9.17
C PRO A 152 -10.55 -0.29 7.97
N SER A 153 -10.82 0.30 6.81
CA SER A 153 -10.38 -0.30 5.57
C SER A 153 -10.20 0.74 4.46
N GLY A 154 -9.31 0.46 3.50
CA GLY A 154 -9.03 1.36 2.39
C GLY A 154 -8.27 0.72 1.24
N PHE A 155 -8.02 1.50 0.20
CA PHE A 155 -7.29 1.05 -0.98
C PHE A 155 -6.00 1.83 -1.21
N ASN A 156 -4.99 1.15 -1.79
CA ASN A 156 -3.70 1.75 -2.14
C ASN A 156 -3.23 1.29 -3.52
N ASP A 157 -2.96 2.24 -4.40
CA ASP A 157 -2.45 1.98 -5.77
C ASP A 157 -1.07 1.32 -5.76
N SER A 158 -0.29 1.56 -4.71
CA SER A 158 1.05 1.00 -4.56
C SER A 158 1.05 -0.52 -4.39
N LEU A 159 -0.11 -1.09 -4.04
CA LEU A 159 -0.33 -2.54 -3.94
C LEU A 159 -0.78 -3.19 -5.26
N ASN A 160 -1.03 -2.41 -6.31
CA ASN A 160 -1.34 -2.97 -7.63
C ASN A 160 -0.13 -3.77 -8.13
N GLU A 161 -0.36 -4.92 -8.77
CA GLU A 161 0.75 -5.75 -9.26
C GLU A 161 1.60 -4.99 -10.30
N GLY A 162 2.77 -5.56 -10.56
CA GLY A 162 3.77 -5.03 -11.45
C GLY A 162 5.01 -5.92 -11.42
N PHE A 163 6.09 -5.40 -11.93
CA PHE A 163 7.36 -6.11 -12.04
C PHE A 163 8.39 -5.58 -11.02
N PRO A 164 8.60 -6.25 -9.87
CA PRO A 164 9.51 -5.75 -8.82
C PRO A 164 10.96 -5.73 -9.28
N VAL A 165 11.44 -6.83 -9.84
CA VAL A 165 12.82 -6.98 -10.31
C VAL A 165 12.85 -8.11 -11.34
N ALA A 166 13.81 -8.07 -12.26
CA ALA A 166 14.03 -9.16 -13.19
C ALA A 166 14.43 -10.43 -12.41
N PRO A 167 13.76 -11.59 -12.64
CA PRO A 167 14.10 -12.82 -11.95
C PRO A 167 15.47 -13.33 -12.39
N VAL A 168 16.17 -14.02 -11.48
CA VAL A 168 17.44 -14.71 -11.75
C VAL A 168 17.28 -16.19 -11.38
N PRO A 169 17.47 -17.15 -12.31
CA PRO A 169 17.81 -16.95 -13.72
C PRO A 169 16.66 -16.28 -14.50
N GLY A 170 17.00 -15.60 -15.59
CA GLY A 170 16.02 -14.88 -16.42
C GLY A 170 14.90 -15.82 -16.89
N SER A 171 13.67 -15.33 -16.88
CA SER A 171 12.51 -16.03 -17.44
C SER A 171 12.17 -15.47 -18.81
N ALA A 172 11.43 -16.22 -19.65
CA ALA A 172 11.04 -15.76 -20.98
C ALA A 172 10.12 -14.51 -20.96
N ALA A 173 9.46 -14.25 -19.83
CA ALA A 173 8.59 -13.09 -19.63
C ALA A 173 9.39 -11.93 -19.01
N ILE A 174 10.33 -11.38 -19.79
CA ILE A 174 11.07 -10.18 -19.40
C ILE A 174 10.21 -8.96 -19.77
N ALA A 175 9.84 -8.16 -18.79
CA ALA A 175 9.23 -6.85 -19.04
C ALA A 175 10.31 -5.89 -19.56
N GLY A 176 9.93 -4.85 -20.32
CA GLY A 176 10.90 -3.81 -20.70
C GLY A 176 11.50 -3.13 -19.45
N ASP A 177 12.76 -2.70 -19.51
CA ASP A 177 13.50 -2.11 -18.37
C ASP A 177 12.73 -0.97 -17.68
N ASP A 178 12.02 -0.14 -18.46
CA ASP A 178 11.19 0.95 -17.94
C ASP A 178 10.05 0.46 -17.02
N LEU A 179 9.48 -0.72 -17.30
CA LEU A 179 8.42 -1.30 -16.48
C LEU A 179 8.97 -1.78 -15.13
N TYR A 180 10.14 -2.42 -15.11
CA TYR A 180 10.82 -2.77 -13.87
C TYR A 180 11.13 -1.52 -13.05
N TYR A 181 11.67 -0.49 -13.69
CA TYR A 181 12.01 0.76 -13.00
C TYR A 181 10.78 1.45 -12.40
N ARG A 182 9.67 1.53 -13.13
CA ARG A 182 8.43 2.12 -12.59
C ARG A 182 7.86 1.29 -11.45
N ASP A 183 7.75 -0.02 -11.64
CA ASP A 183 7.04 -0.89 -10.70
C ASP A 183 7.87 -1.16 -9.43
N ILE A 184 9.20 -1.22 -9.51
CA ILE A 184 10.06 -1.35 -8.32
C ILE A 184 9.90 -0.16 -7.38
N MET A 185 9.82 1.09 -7.88
CA MET A 185 9.65 2.26 -7.01
C MET A 185 8.33 2.22 -6.25
N LYS A 186 7.25 1.86 -6.96
CA LYS A 186 5.92 1.68 -6.39
C LYS A 186 5.91 0.61 -5.29
N MET A 187 6.54 -0.53 -5.55
CA MET A 187 6.59 -1.65 -4.62
C MET A 187 7.52 -1.38 -3.43
N GLU A 188 8.66 -0.72 -3.64
CA GLU A 188 9.58 -0.31 -2.58
C GLU A 188 8.91 0.71 -1.65
N TYR A 189 8.12 1.64 -2.20
CA TYR A 189 7.29 2.54 -1.40
C TYR A 189 6.26 1.78 -0.55
N ALA A 190 5.54 0.82 -1.14
CA ALA A 190 4.62 -0.03 -0.40
C ALA A 190 5.33 -0.84 0.70
N PHE A 191 6.52 -1.38 0.40
CA PHE A 191 7.35 -2.11 1.34
C PHE A 191 7.73 -1.23 2.54
N ARG A 192 8.34 -0.07 2.30
CA ARG A 192 8.79 0.84 3.37
C ARG A 192 7.65 1.43 4.19
N SER A 193 6.49 1.64 3.60
CA SER A 193 5.33 2.19 4.31
C SER A 193 4.63 1.15 5.19
N LEU A 194 4.49 -0.09 4.71
CA LEU A 194 3.73 -1.15 5.38
C LEU A 194 4.59 -2.06 6.25
N PHE A 195 5.77 -2.44 5.75
CA PHE A 195 6.73 -3.32 6.42
C PHE A 195 7.79 -2.47 7.10
N ARG A 196 7.48 -2.08 8.34
CA ARG A 196 8.36 -1.35 9.25
C ARG A 196 7.99 -1.69 10.68
N ARG A 197 8.91 -1.58 11.64
CA ARG A 197 8.54 -1.74 13.06
C ARG A 197 7.54 -0.64 13.48
N PRO A 198 6.70 -0.88 14.53
CA PRO A 198 5.78 0.13 15.02
C PRO A 198 6.51 1.43 15.42
N SER A 199 5.97 2.57 14.99
CA SER A 199 6.36 3.89 15.53
C SER A 199 5.14 4.62 16.08
N LEU A 200 5.37 5.65 16.91
CA LEU A 200 4.31 6.41 17.59
C LEU A 200 3.30 7.05 16.62
N ALA A 201 3.68 7.29 15.36
CA ALA A 201 2.79 7.79 14.32
C ALA A 201 1.86 6.72 13.69
N SER A 202 2.00 5.47 14.10
CA SER A 202 1.33 4.29 13.53
C SER A 202 0.68 3.36 14.56
N ALA A 203 0.71 3.75 15.84
CA ALA A 203 -0.01 3.12 16.94
C ALA A 203 -1.30 3.90 17.21
#